data_AF-A0A412YRR8-F1
#
_entry.id   AF-A0A412YRR8-F1
#
_cell.length_a   1.000
_cell.length_b   1.000
_cell.length_c   1.000
_cell.angle_alpha   90.00
_cell.angle_beta   90.00
_cell.angle_gamma   90.00
#
_symmetry.space_group_name_H-M   'P 1'
#
loop_
_entity.id
_entity.type
_entity.pdbx_description
1 polymer ?
#
loop_
_entity_poly.entity_id
_entity_poly.type
_entity_poly.pdbx_seq_one_letter_code
_entity_poly.pdbx_strand_id
1 'polypeptide(L)' 'MNKKTYMLPGDERIVAGNAEEFVHELRVGSWMDSDCTDEQYMHNFAERYVVQAGVRIATDTPEKFLSDLIRTGYAKEI' A
#
# COMPACT_ATOMS: atom_id res chain seq x y z
N MET A 1 10.26 5.31 -16.61
CA MET A 1 9.99 4.00 -15.97
C MET A 1 8.67 3.49 -16.53
N ASN A 2 8.56 2.18 -16.77
CA ASN A 2 7.27 1.58 -17.16
C ASN A 2 6.38 1.57 -15.93
N LYS A 3 5.25 2.29 -15.98
CA LYS A 3 4.27 2.27 -14.89
C LYS A 3 3.49 0.95 -14.92
N LYS A 4 3.14 0.47 -13.74
CA LYS A 4 2.26 -0.67 -13.52
C LYS A 4 0.94 -0.17 -12.95
N THR A 5 -0.14 -0.89 -13.21
CA THR A 5 -1.44 -0.63 -12.59
C THR A 5 -1.71 -1.68 -11.53
N TYR A 6 -2.13 -1.23 -10.35
CA TYR A 6 -2.50 -2.09 -9.24
C TYR A 6 -3.98 -1.87 -8.92
N MET A 7 -4.74 -2.94 -8.87
CA MET A 7 -6.13 -2.98 -8.39
C MET A 7 -6.13 -3.20 -6.88
N LEU A 8 -6.89 -2.37 -6.17
CA LEU A 8 -7.11 -2.44 -4.72
C LEU A 8 -8.53 -2.96 -4.42
N PRO A 9 -8.89 -3.24 -3.16
CA PRO A 9 -10.26 -3.61 -2.81
C PRO A 9 -11.23 -2.47 -3.17
N GLY A 10 -12.42 -2.80 -3.67
CA GLY A 10 -13.39 -1.80 -4.10
C GLY A 10 -13.14 -1.23 -5.51
N ASP A 11 -12.33 -1.93 -6.33
CA ASP A 11 -12.02 -1.58 -7.73
C ASP A 11 -11.23 -0.27 -7.92
N GLU A 12 -10.67 0.28 -6.84
CA GLU A 12 -9.74 1.39 -6.88
C GLU A 12 -8.42 0.99 -7.58
N ARG A 13 -7.75 1.97 -8.21
CA ARG A 13 -6.56 1.74 -9.01
C ARG A 13 -5.46 2.71 -8.68
N ILE A 14 -4.25 2.18 -8.51
CA ILE A 14 -3.01 2.95 -8.40
C ILE A 14 -2.14 2.70 -9.63
N VAL A 15 -1.59 3.76 -10.20
CA VAL A 15 -0.62 3.66 -11.30
C VAL A 15 0.74 4.15 -10.81
N ALA A 16 1.69 3.25 -10.66
CA ALA A 16 3.00 3.55 -10.07
C ALA A 16 4.15 2.88 -10.85
N GLY A 17 5.28 3.58 -10.95
CA GLY A 17 6.52 3.09 -11.57
C GLY A 17 7.43 2.31 -10.63
N ASN A 18 7.29 2.48 -9.32
CA ASN A 18 8.02 1.76 -8.28
C ASN A 18 7.19 1.65 -6.98
N ALA A 19 7.75 1.02 -5.95
CA ALA A 19 7.07 0.82 -4.68
C ALA A 19 6.90 2.11 -3.87
N GLU A 20 7.88 3.03 -3.94
CA GLU A 20 7.78 4.36 -3.31
C GLU A 20 6.59 5.16 -3.85
N GLU A 21 6.47 5.28 -5.18
CA GLU A 21 5.35 5.94 -5.86
C GLU A 21 4.03 5.23 -5.53
N PHE A 22 4.03 3.89 -5.45
CA PHE A 22 2.83 3.16 -5.03
C PHE A 22 2.38 3.55 -3.61
N VAL A 23 3.29 3.57 -2.64
CA VAL A 23 2.96 3.94 -1.24
C VAL A 23 2.49 5.38 -1.17
N HIS A 24 3.14 6.28 -1.92
CA HIS A 24 2.74 7.67 -2.01
C HIS A 24 1.31 7.84 -2.51
N GLU A 25 0.96 7.22 -3.65
CA GLU A 25 -0.38 7.29 -4.22
C GLU A 25 -1.41 6.64 -3.30
N LEU A 26 -1.06 5.51 -2.66
CA LEU A 26 -1.93 4.85 -1.69
C LEU A 26 -2.23 5.76 -0.48
N ARG A 27 -1.21 6.46 0.04
CA ARG A 27 -1.36 7.41 1.15
C ARG A 27 -2.22 8.60 0.75
N VAL A 28 -1.92 9.24 -0.38
CA VAL A 28 -2.63 10.46 -0.83
C VAL A 28 -4.09 10.15 -1.18
N GLY A 29 -4.37 8.96 -1.73
CA GLY A 29 -5.74 8.50 -2.01
C GLY A 29 -6.51 8.02 -0.78
N SER A 30 -5.84 7.83 0.37
CA SER A 30 -6.45 7.29 1.57
C SER A 30 -7.22 8.35 2.34
N TRP A 31 -8.44 8.02 2.77
CA TRP A 31 -9.22 8.81 3.73
C TRP A 31 -8.63 8.85 5.16
N MET A 32 -7.69 7.95 5.46
CA MET A 32 -6.96 7.88 6.73
C MET A 32 -5.49 8.24 6.53
N ASP A 33 -4.94 9.05 7.42
CA ASP A 33 -3.51 9.41 7.47
C ASP A 33 -2.94 10.03 6.18
N SER A 34 -3.76 10.65 5.33
CA SER A 34 -3.28 11.28 4.09
C SER A 34 -2.27 12.40 4.32
N ASP A 35 -2.24 13.01 5.51
CA ASP A 35 -1.38 14.14 5.85
C ASP A 35 -0.04 13.72 6.49
N CYS A 36 0.18 12.42 6.74
CA CYS A 36 1.43 11.91 7.33
C CYS A 36 2.51 11.63 6.27
N THR A 37 3.69 11.18 6.67
CA THR A 37 4.73 10.71 5.74
C THR A 37 4.42 9.31 5.20
N ASP A 38 5.03 8.92 4.08
CA ASP A 38 4.88 7.56 3.52
C ASP A 38 5.31 6.47 4.52
N GLU A 39 6.37 6.73 5.30
CA GLU A 39 6.82 5.83 6.38
C GLU A 39 5.78 5.68 7.49
N GLN A 40 5.25 6.80 8.01
CA GLN A 40 4.21 6.79 9.03
C GLN A 40 2.94 6.10 8.52
N TYR A 41 2.60 6.33 7.25
CA TYR A 41 1.45 5.70 6.62
C TYR A 41 1.59 4.17 6.60
N MET A 42 2.74 3.64 6.19
CA MET A 42 2.99 2.19 6.17
C MET A 42 2.83 1.58 7.57
N HIS A 43 3.36 2.22 8.62
CA HIS A 43 3.22 1.75 9.99
C HIS A 43 1.77 1.76 10.46
N ASN A 44 1.08 2.89 10.32
CA ASN A 44 -0.31 3.03 10.73
C ASN A 44 -1.24 2.07 9.95
N PHE A 45 -0.98 1.90 8.65
CA PHE A 45 -1.68 0.93 7.81
C PHE A 45 -1.47 -0.50 8.35
N ALA A 46 -0.23 -0.90 8.61
CA ALA A 46 0.06 -2.26 9.09
C ALA A 46 -0.60 -2.55 10.44
N GLU A 47 -0.62 -1.58 11.37
CA GLU A 47 -1.32 -1.72 12.65
C GLU A 47 -2.83 -1.93 12.45
N ARG A 48 -3.47 -1.13 11.60
CA ARG A 48 -4.89 -1.31 11.25
C ARG A 48 -5.15 -2.64 10.55
N TYR A 49 -4.28 -3.01 9.61
CA TYR A 49 -4.46 -4.21 8.80
C TYR A 49 -4.35 -5.48 9.65
N VAL A 50 -3.48 -5.50 10.67
CA VAL A 50 -3.43 -6.58 11.66
C VAL A 50 -4.77 -6.70 12.42
N VAL A 51 -5.36 -5.58 12.84
CA VAL A 51 -6.64 -5.59 13.56
C VAL A 51 -7.79 -6.05 12.66
N GLN A 52 -7.80 -5.63 11.39
CA GLN A 52 -8.90 -5.90 10.46
C GLN A 52 -8.81 -7.29 9.80
N ALA A 53 -7.61 -7.73 9.41
CA ALA A 53 -7.38 -8.94 8.62
C ALA A 53 -6.59 -10.02 9.37
N GLY A 54 -6.02 -9.71 10.54
CA GLY A 54 -5.18 -10.65 11.30
C GLY A 54 -3.81 -10.91 10.69
N VAL A 55 -3.41 -10.12 9.68
CA VAL A 55 -2.16 -10.32 8.92
C VAL A 55 -1.18 -9.18 9.16
N ARG A 56 0.08 -9.54 9.42
CA ARG A 56 1.19 -8.58 9.52
C ARG A 56 1.75 -8.25 8.14
N ILE A 57 2.00 -6.96 7.91
CA ILE A 57 2.64 -6.40 6.72
C ILE A 57 3.97 -5.80 7.14
N ALA A 58 5.04 -6.10 6.41
CA ALA A 58 6.35 -5.51 6.65
C ALA A 58 6.37 -4.02 6.25
N THR A 59 7.00 -3.19 7.08
CA THR A 59 7.05 -1.72 6.88
C THR A 59 8.49 -1.20 6.81
N ASP A 60 9.50 -2.08 6.72
CA ASP A 60 10.91 -1.64 6.70
C ASP A 60 11.24 -0.85 5.42
N THR A 61 10.66 -1.24 4.29
CA THR A 61 10.81 -0.56 2.99
C THR A 61 9.52 -0.64 2.18
N PRO A 62 9.28 0.32 1.26
CA PRO A 62 8.13 0.27 0.36
C PRO A 62 8.03 -1.03 -0.46
N GLU A 63 9.14 -1.63 -0.86
CA GLU A 63 9.17 -2.87 -1.63
C GLU A 63 8.63 -4.05 -0.83
N LYS A 64 9.04 -4.17 0.43
CA LYS A 64 8.53 -5.22 1.32
C LYS A 64 7.05 -5.01 1.61
N PHE A 65 6.66 -3.76 1.84
CA PHE A 65 5.27 -3.39 2.07
C PHE A 65 4.38 -3.78 0.88
N LEU A 66 4.72 -3.32 -0.33
CA LEU A 66 3.99 -3.66 -1.56
C LEU A 66 3.99 -5.18 -1.82
N SER A 67 5.13 -5.86 -1.64
CA SER A 67 5.20 -7.31 -1.79
C SER A 67 4.22 -8.04 -0.86
N ASP A 68 4.07 -7.57 0.38
CA ASP A 68 3.13 -8.14 1.34
C ASP A 68 1.67 -7.80 1.00
N LEU A 69 1.38 -6.58 0.51
CA LEU A 69 0.04 -6.25 0.00
C LEU A 69 -0.36 -7.14 -1.18
N ILE A 70 0.58 -7.46 -2.07
CA ILE A 70 0.34 -8.38 -3.18
C ILE A 70 0.15 -9.81 -2.67
N ARG A 71 1.01 -10.26 -1.76
CA ARG A 71 0.95 -11.61 -1.16
C ARG A 71 -0.35 -11.86 -0.40
N THR A 72 -0.90 -10.83 0.25
CA THR A 72 -2.16 -10.89 0.99
C THR A 72 -3.39 -10.73 0.10
N GLY A 73 -3.20 -10.32 -1.16
CA GLY A 73 -4.28 -10.05 -2.10
C GLY A 73 -4.97 -8.69 -1.89
N TYR A 74 -4.42 -7.82 -1.05
CA TYR A 74 -4.89 -6.44 -0.94
C TYR A 74 -4.64 -5.66 -2.23
N ALA A 75 -3.45 -5.81 -2.83
CA ALA A 75 -3.12 -5.20 -4.11
C ALA A 75 -2.89 -6.29 -5.17
N LYS A 76 -3.31 -6.03 -6.41
CA LYS A 76 -3.06 -6.92 -7.55
C LYS A 76 -2.58 -6.15 -8.75
N GLU A 77 -1.38 -6.47 -9.26
CA GLU A 77 -0.91 -5.95 -10.54
C GLU A 77 -1.80 -6.47 -11.68
N ILE A 78 -2.27 -5.58 -12.57
CA ILE A 78 -3.17 -5.88 -13.70
C ILE A 78 -2.66 -5.33 -15.03
#